data_AF-A0A2V6K4Q9-F1
#
_entry.id   AF-A0A2V6K4Q9-F1
#
_cell.length_a   1.000
_cell.length_b   1.000
_cell.length_c   1.000
_cell.angle_alpha   90.00
_cell.angle_beta   90.00
_cell.angle_gamma   90.00
#
_symmetry.space_group_name_H-M   'P 1'
#
loop_
_entity.id
_entity.type
_entity.pdbx_description
1 polymer ?
#
loop_
_entity_poly.entity_id
_entity_poly.type
_entity_poly.pdbx_seq_one_letter_code
_entity_poly.pdbx_strand_id
1 'polypeptide(L)'
;MDAELQKLVEAGKLTSKAAEQLEKLKPGTFCLHKSWGFGRVREWNLLLNQIVIDFASKKSHPMQTQYAAENLMPLAPEHFLARKATDLASIKNLARENPAALV
;
A
#
# COMPACT_ATOMS: atom_id res chain seq x y z
N MET A 1 4.99 -14.85 -7.50
CA MET A 1 5.48 -13.70 -8.26
C MET A 1 4.59 -13.49 -9.47
N ASP A 2 3.99 -12.31 -9.53
CA ASP A 2 3.15 -11.86 -10.64
C ASP A 2 3.93 -11.83 -11.97
N ALA A 3 3.29 -12.24 -13.08
CA ALA A 3 3.94 -12.34 -14.38
C ALA A 3 4.42 -10.97 -14.92
N GLU A 4 3.74 -9.87 -14.59
CA GLU A 4 4.16 -8.53 -15.01
C GLU A 4 5.35 -8.03 -14.21
N LEU A 5 5.43 -8.35 -12.92
CA LEU A 5 6.60 -8.05 -12.09
C LEU A 5 7.83 -8.84 -12.55
N GLN A 6 7.64 -10.12 -12.93
CA GLN A 6 8.71 -10.96 -13.47
C GLN A 6 9.32 -10.34 -14.75
N LYS A 7 8.49 -9.81 -15.66
CA LYS A 7 8.97 -9.09 -16.85
C LYS A 7 9.79 -7.84 -16.51
N LEU A 8 9.42 -7.10 -15.46
CA LEU A 8 10.19 -5.94 -15.01
C LEU A 8 11.55 -6.34 -14.43
N VAL A 9 11.63 -7.50 -13.76
CA VAL A 9 12.88 -8.06 -13.26
C VAL A 9 13.79 -8.48 -14.41
N GLU A 10 13.27 -9.22 -15.39
CA GLU A 10 14.01 -9.63 -16.58
C GLU A 10 14.48 -8.44 -17.42
N ALA A 11 13.70 -7.36 -17.47
CA ALA A 11 14.08 -6.11 -18.13
C ALA A 11 15.06 -5.24 -17.31
N GLY A 12 15.47 -5.68 -16.12
CA GLY A 12 16.41 -4.94 -15.25
C GLY A 12 15.83 -3.67 -14.61
N LYS A 13 14.51 -3.47 -14.67
CA LYS A 13 13.82 -2.28 -14.12
C LYS A 13 13.45 -2.44 -12.64
N LEU A 14 13.52 -3.66 -12.12
CA LEU A 14 13.12 -4.03 -10.78
C LEU A 14 14.03 -5.17 -10.28
N THR A 15 14.41 -5.18 -9.01
CA THR A 15 15.14 -6.34 -8.45
C THR A 15 14.16 -7.43 -8.01
N SER A 16 14.57 -8.70 -7.95
CA SER A 16 13.69 -9.79 -7.46
C SER A 16 13.18 -9.52 -6.05
N LYS A 17 14.03 -8.97 -5.17
CA LYS A 17 13.64 -8.56 -3.81
C LYS A 17 12.59 -7.45 -3.84
N ALA A 18 12.72 -6.47 -4.73
CA ALA A 18 11.74 -5.40 -4.88
C ALA A 18 10.41 -5.93 -5.45
N ALA A 19 10.45 -6.91 -6.36
CA ALA A 19 9.26 -7.59 -6.86
C ALA A 19 8.50 -8.33 -5.75
N GLU A 20 9.19 -9.03 -4.84
CA GLU A 20 8.57 -9.66 -3.67
C GLU A 20 7.91 -8.65 -2.72
N GLN A 21 8.51 -7.47 -2.54
CA GLN A 21 7.89 -6.39 -1.76
C GLN A 21 6.67 -5.81 -2.46
N LEU A 22 6.76 -5.57 -3.78
CA LEU A 22 5.62 -5.09 -4.56
C LEU A 22 4.46 -6.08 -4.55
N GLU A 23 4.72 -7.39 -4.54
CA GLU A 23 3.65 -8.41 -4.45
C GLU A 23 2.80 -8.28 -3.18
N LYS A 24 3.33 -7.66 -2.11
CA LYS A 24 2.58 -7.30 -0.89
C LYS A 24 1.81 -5.99 -1.04
N LEU A 25 2.21 -5.12 -1.96
CA LEU A 25 1.62 -3.81 -2.27
C LEU A 25 0.67 -3.88 -3.47
N LYS A 26 -0.17 -4.93 -3.55
CA LYS A 26 -1.20 -5.05 -4.58
C LYS A 26 -2.25 -3.92 -4.49
N PRO A 27 -2.95 -3.60 -5.59
CA PRO A 27 -4.08 -2.69 -5.55
C PRO A 27 -5.04 -3.01 -4.40
N GLY A 28 -5.42 -1.98 -3.64
CA GLY A 28 -6.24 -2.09 -2.45
C GLY A 28 -5.46 -2.18 -1.13
N THR A 29 -4.18 -2.60 -1.15
CA THR A 29 -3.34 -2.68 0.06
C THR A 29 -3.12 -1.29 0.66
N PHE A 30 -3.15 -1.21 1.99
CA PHE A 30 -2.72 0.00 2.71
C PHE A 30 -1.23 -0.03 2.98
N CYS A 31 -0.61 1.15 3.01
CA CYS A 31 0.82 1.28 3.24
C CYS A 31 1.16 2.56 4.01
N LEU A 32 2.36 2.60 4.57
CA LEU A 32 2.96 3.80 5.13
C LEU A 32 4.17 4.22 4.30
N HIS A 33 4.26 5.52 4.03
CA HIS A 33 5.45 6.18 3.52
C HIS A 33 6.00 7.13 4.60
N LYS A 34 7.33 7.18 4.78
CA LYS A 34 7.96 7.99 5.83
C LYS A 34 7.57 9.48 5.78
N SER A 35 7.48 10.06 4.58
CA SER A 35 7.21 11.49 4.39
C SER A 35 5.75 11.83 4.09
N TRP A 36 4.96 10.86 3.61
CA TRP A 36 3.58 11.11 3.16
C TRP A 36 2.52 10.43 4.02
N GLY A 37 2.95 9.60 4.96
CA GLY A 37 2.10 8.92 5.91
C GLY A 37 1.29 7.80 5.26
N PHE A 38 0.06 7.64 5.73
CA PHE A 38 -0.85 6.57 5.34
C PHE A 38 -1.34 6.76 3.91
N GLY A 39 -1.34 5.67 3.15
CA GLY A 39 -1.88 5.61 1.81
C GLY A 39 -2.50 4.27 1.48
N ARG A 40 -3.21 4.23 0.35
CA ARG A 40 -3.77 3.02 -0.24
C ARG A 40 -3.28 2.89 -1.66
N VAL A 41 -2.77 1.71 -2.01
CA VAL A 41 -2.42 1.39 -3.40
C VAL A 41 -3.70 1.44 -4.22
N ARG A 42 -3.73 2.34 -5.20
CA ARG A 42 -4.86 2.50 -6.11
C ARG A 42 -4.79 1.50 -7.23
N GLU A 43 -3.63 1.45 -7.89
CA GLU A 43 -3.40 0.58 -9.03
C GLU A 43 -1.90 0.33 -9.23
N TRP A 44 -1.62 -0.75 -9.95
CA TRP A 44 -0.33 -0.94 -10.58
C TRP A 44 -0.41 -0.47 -12.02
N ASN A 45 0.54 0.37 -12.40
CA ASN A 45 0.75 0.80 -13.77
C ASN A 45 2.13 0.31 -14.23
N LEU A 46 2.29 -1.02 -14.28
CA LEU A 46 3.57 -1.68 -14.53
C LEU A 46 4.09 -1.43 -15.95
N LEU A 47 3.20 -1.14 -16.90
CA LEU A 47 3.56 -0.69 -18.25
C LEU A 47 4.42 0.58 -18.19
N LEU A 48 4.08 1.52 -17.31
CA LEU A 48 4.86 2.74 -17.06
C LEU A 48 5.91 2.59 -15.96
N ASN A 49 6.15 1.36 -15.49
CA ASN A 49 7.02 1.05 -14.35
C ASN A 49 6.63 1.80 -13.07
N GLN A 50 5.32 1.95 -12.83
CA GLN A 50 4.78 2.73 -11.72
C GLN A 50 3.73 1.98 -10.91
N ILE A 51 3.57 2.41 -9.67
CA ILE A 51 2.45 2.12 -8.78
C ILE A 51 1.83 3.46 -8.41
N VAL A 52 0.50 3.53 -8.41
CA VAL A 52 -0.25 4.73 -8.05
C VAL A 52 -0.82 4.56 -6.66
N ILE A 53 -0.60 5.55 -5.79
CA ILE A 53 -1.00 5.51 -4.39
C ILE A 53 -1.81 6.74 -4.04
N ASP A 54 -2.93 6.52 -3.38
CA ASP A 54 -3.69 7.59 -2.73
C ASP A 54 -3.17 7.76 -1.30
N PHE A 55 -2.25 8.70 -1.09
CA PHE A 55 -1.86 9.15 0.25
C PHE A 55 -2.85 10.17 0.79
N ALA A 56 -2.97 10.26 2.12
CA ALA A 56 -3.82 11.27 2.77
C ALA A 56 -3.45 12.71 2.37
N SER A 57 -2.15 12.99 2.21
CA SER A 57 -1.63 14.31 1.81
C SER A 57 -1.48 14.48 0.29
N LYS A 58 -1.52 13.39 -0.49
CA LYS A 58 -1.27 13.41 -1.92
C LYS A 58 -2.01 12.28 -2.64
N LYS A 59 -3.17 12.61 -3.23
CA LYS A 59 -3.98 11.69 -4.02
C LYS A 59 -3.34 11.39 -5.37
N SER A 60 -3.63 10.19 -5.90
CA SER A 60 -3.20 9.69 -7.20
C SER A 60 -1.71 9.90 -7.47
N HIS A 61 -0.86 9.64 -6.48
CA HIS A 61 0.57 9.86 -6.62
C HIS A 61 1.23 8.69 -7.36
N PRO A 62 1.79 8.89 -8.57
CA PRO A 62 2.60 7.86 -9.23
C PRO A 62 3.98 7.76 -8.57
N MET A 63 4.45 6.53 -8.41
CA MET A 63 5.74 6.20 -7.81
C MET A 63 6.42 5.09 -8.60
N GLN A 64 7.72 5.21 -8.87
CA GLN A 64 8.48 4.15 -9.55
C GLN A 64 8.46 2.86 -8.73
N THR A 65 8.30 1.72 -9.40
CA THR A 65 8.17 0.38 -8.79
C THR A 65 9.28 0.06 -7.80
N GLN A 66 10.55 0.28 -8.18
CA GLN A 66 11.71 0.06 -7.30
C GLN A 66 11.66 0.96 -6.06
N TYR A 67 11.41 2.26 -6.25
CA TYR A 67 11.34 3.21 -5.13
C TYR A 67 10.19 2.89 -4.18
N ALA A 68 9.04 2.51 -4.71
CA ALA A 68 7.89 2.07 -3.93
C ALA A 68 8.21 0.83 -3.09
N ALA A 69 8.87 -0.17 -3.67
CA ALA A 69 9.29 -1.39 -2.97
C ALA A 69 10.23 -1.11 -1.79
N GLU A 70 11.05 -0.06 -1.88
CA GLU A 70 12.04 0.30 -0.87
C GLU A 70 11.48 1.21 0.23
N ASN A 71 10.50 2.06 -0.08
CA ASN A 71 10.07 3.15 0.79
C ASN A 71 8.66 2.98 1.37
N LEU A 72 7.94 1.94 0.96
CA LEU A 72 6.60 1.66 1.46
C LEU A 72 6.63 0.46 2.40
N MET A 73 5.99 0.63 3.55
CA MET A 73 5.70 -0.46 4.45
C MET A 73 4.25 -0.92 4.22
N PRO A 74 4.02 -2.13 3.68
CA PRO A 74 2.67 -2.69 3.57
C PRO A 74 2.05 -2.86 4.96
N LEU A 75 0.75 -2.59 5.08
CA LEU A 75 0.00 -2.79 6.31
C LEU A 75 -0.90 -4.02 6.16
N ALA A 76 -0.89 -4.86 7.19
CA ALA A 76 -1.85 -5.96 7.31
C ALA A 76 -3.29 -5.40 7.42
N PRO A 77 -4.31 -6.10 6.89
CA PRO A 77 -5.70 -5.68 7.00
C PRO A 77 -6.18 -5.42 8.43
N GLU A 78 -5.61 -6.13 9.41
CA GLU A 78 -5.93 -6.04 10.83
C GLU A 78 -5.29 -4.81 11.50
N HIS A 79 -4.34 -4.15 10.83
CA HIS A 79 -3.70 -2.95 11.35
C HIS A 79 -4.76 -1.87 11.62
N PHE A 80 -4.69 -1.21 12.78
CA PHE A 80 -5.71 -0.27 13.23
C PHE A 80 -6.05 0.81 12.18
N LEU A 81 -5.03 1.39 11.52
CA LEU A 81 -5.23 2.37 10.45
C LEU A 81 -5.96 1.81 9.22
N ALA A 82 -5.66 0.56 8.84
CA ALA A 82 -6.33 -0.12 7.74
C ALA A 82 -7.81 -0.36 8.10
N ARG A 83 -8.08 -0.89 9.30
CA ARG A 83 -9.45 -1.06 9.84
C ARG A 83 -10.22 0.24 9.88
N LYS A 84 -9.60 1.34 10.31
CA LYS A 84 -10.23 2.67 10.34
C LYS A 84 -10.60 3.17 8.94
N ALA A 85 -9.76 2.89 7.95
CA ALA A 85 -10.02 3.31 6.58
C ALA A 85 -11.10 2.48 5.88
N THR A 86 -11.24 1.19 6.20
CA THR A 86 -12.24 0.30 5.61
C THR A 86 -13.57 0.30 6.35
N ASP A 87 -13.55 0.55 7.65
CA ASP A 87 -14.69 0.32 8.55
C ASP A 87 -14.92 1.47 9.52
N LEU A 88 -15.06 2.67 8.96
CA LEU A 88 -15.33 3.90 9.72
C LEU A 88 -16.64 3.83 10.53
N ALA A 89 -17.62 3.06 10.07
CA ALA A 89 -18.89 2.88 10.75
C ALA A 89 -18.75 1.98 11.98
N SER A 90 -18.09 0.82 11.85
CA SER A 90 -17.93 -0.09 12.99
C SER A 90 -16.91 0.42 13.99
N ILE A 91 -15.88 1.16 13.58
CA ILE A 91 -15.00 1.86 14.55
C ILE A 91 -15.77 2.90 15.36
N LYS A 92 -16.71 3.64 14.76
CA LYS A 92 -17.54 4.59 15.52
C LYS A 92 -18.45 3.88 16.53
N ASN A 93 -18.98 2.71 16.17
CA ASN A 93 -19.78 1.90 17.09
C ASN A 93 -18.92 1.29 18.20
N LEU A 94 -17.75 0.74 17.87
CA LEU A 94 -16.80 0.19 18.85
C LEU A 94 -16.27 1.27 19.79
N ALA A 95 -16.03 2.49 19.30
CA ALA A 95 -15.65 3.63 20.14
C ALA A 95 -16.75 4.06 21.12
N ARG A 96 -18.02 3.80 20.79
CA ARG A 96 -19.16 4.10 21.66
C ARG A 96 -19.41 2.97 22.66
N GLU A 97 -19.29 1.72 22.22
CA GLU A 97 -19.70 0.54 22.98
C GLU A 97 -18.56 -0.09 23.79
N ASN A 98 -17.32 -0.05 23.29
CA ASN A 98 -16.15 -0.59 23.98
C ASN A 98 -14.85 0.17 23.60
N PRO A 99 -14.62 1.35 24.19
CA PRO A 99 -13.46 2.19 23.88
C PRO A 99 -12.10 1.51 24.14
N ALA A 100 -12.02 0.57 25.10
CA ALA A 100 -10.79 -0.13 25.47
C ALA A 100 -10.30 -1.12 24.39
N ALA A 101 -11.15 -1.49 23.44
CA ALA A 101 -10.76 -2.35 22.32
C ALA A 101 -10.05 -1.59 21.18
N LEU A 102 -9.85 -0.27 21.32
CA LEU A 102 -9.21 0.60 20.33
C LEU A 102 -7.73 0.92 20.63
N VAL A 103 -7.19 0.42 21.74
CA VAL A 103 -5.84 0.73 22.25
C VAL A 103 -4.91 -0.48 22.15
#